data_AF-A0A8W8HS76-F1
#
_entry.id   AF-A0A8W8HS76-F1
#
_cell.length_a   1.000
_cell.length_b   1.000
_cell.length_c   1.000
_cell.angle_alpha   90.00
_cell.angle_beta   90.00
_cell.angle_gamma   90.00
#
_symmetry.space_group_name_H-M   'P 1'
#
loop_
_entity.id
_entity.type
_entity.pdbx_description
1 polymer ?
#
loop_
_entity_poly.entity_id
_entity_poly.type
_entity_poly.pdbx_seq_one_letter_code
_entity_poly.pdbx_strand_id
1 'polypeptide(L)'
;TNILKHTFKSFSWHQLNVFRTIMNPMSRFMRASYSGFKQEPTFAAFNNPDLNQIPLTSFLGFGNARSLAKLWGIIANGGSYNNKTLLTPDMVHLLGTPVVAGRSWDGLLDVSVGRGVFFLPTPQGHLSFGHAGYGGQAAYADLEKKVGLGYLTSYLKAFTLGDDVQFLQYEAAFYECLEKYIGEKG
;
A
#
# COMPACT_ATOMS: atom_id res chain seq x y z
N THR A 1 24.17 -1.97 10.29
CA THR A 1 23.81 -2.79 11.47
C THR A 1 22.60 -2.25 12.25
N ASN A 2 21.53 -1.82 11.57
CA ASN A 2 20.27 -1.37 12.21
C ASN A 2 19.00 -2.00 11.62
N ILE A 3 19.08 -2.67 10.47
CA ILE A 3 17.94 -3.34 9.83
C ILE A 3 17.46 -4.53 10.67
N LEU A 4 18.39 -5.33 11.20
CA LEU A 4 18.07 -6.51 12.04
C LEU A 4 17.40 -6.15 13.39
N LYS A 5 17.71 -4.99 13.99
CA LYS A 5 17.07 -4.56 15.25
C LYS A 5 15.63 -4.08 15.03
N HIS A 6 15.32 -3.50 13.87
CA HIS A 6 13.94 -3.18 13.48
C HIS A 6 13.13 -4.41 13.05
N THR A 7 13.80 -5.40 12.46
CA THR A 7 13.13 -6.60 11.92
C THR A 7 12.71 -7.60 13.03
N PHE A 8 13.41 -7.64 14.17
CA PHE A 8 13.19 -8.69 15.19
C PHE A 8 12.35 -8.32 16.43
N LYS A 9 12.03 -7.05 16.68
CA LYS A 9 11.12 -6.68 17.81
C LYS A 9 9.64 -6.68 17.43
N SER A 10 9.33 -7.08 16.19
CA SER A 10 8.11 -6.79 15.48
C SER A 10 7.54 -8.02 14.75
N PHE A 11 7.52 -9.19 15.39
CA PHE A 11 6.25 -9.92 15.36
C PHE A 11 5.29 -9.07 16.21
N SER A 12 4.88 -7.95 15.60
CA SER A 12 4.59 -6.72 16.29
C SER A 12 3.22 -6.85 16.91
N TRP A 13 3.03 -6.29 18.09
CA TRP A 13 1.69 -6.13 18.67
C TRP A 13 0.67 -5.59 17.66
N HIS A 14 1.11 -4.81 16.66
CA HIS A 14 0.31 -4.43 15.50
C HIS A 14 -0.19 -5.63 14.68
N GLN A 15 0.71 -6.50 14.18
CA GLN A 15 0.35 -7.68 13.40
C GLN A 15 -0.56 -8.63 14.20
N LEU A 16 -0.29 -8.81 15.50
CA LEU A 16 -1.15 -9.60 16.38
C LEU A 16 -2.53 -8.95 16.57
N ASN A 17 -2.59 -7.62 16.71
CA ASN A 17 -3.85 -6.89 16.83
C ASN A 17 -4.66 -6.92 15.53
N VAL A 18 -4.01 -6.76 14.37
CA VAL A 18 -4.62 -6.92 13.04
C VAL A 18 -5.17 -8.33 12.89
N PHE A 19 -4.35 -9.34 13.15
CA PHE A 19 -4.77 -10.75 13.12
C PHE A 19 -5.95 -11.01 14.07
N ARG A 20 -5.91 -10.56 15.32
CA ARG A 20 -7.01 -10.70 16.29
C ARG A 20 -8.28 -9.98 15.84
N THR A 21 -8.14 -8.81 15.23
CA THR A 21 -9.27 -8.03 14.72
C THR A 21 -9.94 -8.75 13.55
N ILE A 22 -9.14 -9.30 12.62
CA ILE A 22 -9.63 -10.09 11.49
C ILE A 22 -10.21 -11.42 11.95
N MET A 23 -9.62 -12.11 12.93
CA MET A 23 -10.14 -13.39 13.39
C MET A 23 -11.38 -13.29 14.30
N ASN A 24 -11.71 -12.08 14.78
CA ASN A 24 -12.85 -11.86 15.66
C ASN A 24 -14.07 -11.36 14.86
N PRO A 25 -15.11 -12.19 14.63
CA PRO A 25 -16.30 -11.78 13.88
C PRO A 25 -17.10 -10.67 14.57
N MET A 26 -16.90 -10.47 15.87
CA MET A 26 -17.53 -9.39 16.63
C MET A 26 -16.74 -8.07 16.56
N SER A 27 -15.57 -8.06 15.93
CA SER A 27 -14.80 -6.82 15.75
C SER A 27 -15.55 -5.85 14.83
N ARG A 28 -15.33 -4.55 15.04
CA ARG A 28 -15.97 -3.51 14.23
C ARG A 28 -15.59 -3.64 12.75
N PHE A 29 -14.33 -3.97 12.49
CA PHE A 29 -13.84 -4.20 11.14
C PHE A 29 -14.61 -5.33 10.45
N MET A 30 -14.68 -6.52 11.06
CA MET A 30 -15.35 -7.66 10.44
C MET A 30 -16.83 -7.39 10.22
N ARG A 31 -17.51 -6.80 11.22
CA ARG A 31 -18.92 -6.39 11.07
C ARG A 31 -19.15 -5.38 9.95
N ALA A 32 -18.23 -4.43 9.75
CA ALA A 32 -18.32 -3.47 8.66
C ALA A 32 -18.05 -4.14 7.30
N SER A 33 -16.99 -4.96 7.20
CA SER A 33 -16.62 -5.71 6.01
C SER A 33 -17.74 -6.63 5.52
N TYR A 34 -18.54 -7.21 6.43
CA TYR A 34 -19.67 -8.09 6.09
C TYR A 34 -21.02 -7.41 5.98
N SER A 35 -21.11 -6.12 6.30
CA SER A 35 -22.40 -5.42 6.25
C SER A 35 -23.03 -5.41 4.84
N GLY A 36 -22.21 -5.58 3.79
CA GLY A 36 -22.64 -5.61 2.39
C GLY A 36 -22.71 -7.01 1.75
N PHE A 37 -22.29 -8.09 2.43
CA PHE A 37 -22.21 -9.42 1.84
C PHE A 37 -23.02 -10.45 2.63
N LYS A 38 -23.88 -11.22 1.94
CA LYS A 38 -24.62 -12.35 2.55
C LYS A 38 -23.71 -13.55 2.87
N GLN A 39 -22.58 -13.67 2.18
CA GLN A 39 -21.60 -14.73 2.35
C GLN A 39 -20.21 -14.20 2.03
N GLU A 40 -19.22 -14.71 2.75
CA GLU A 40 -17.81 -14.41 2.54
C GLU A 40 -17.34 -14.87 1.16
N PRO A 41 -16.74 -14.00 0.33
CA PRO A 41 -16.03 -14.48 -0.83
C PRO A 41 -14.87 -15.35 -0.37
N THR A 42 -14.89 -16.62 -0.77
CA THR A 42 -13.74 -17.51 -0.56
C THR A 42 -12.53 -16.96 -1.31
N PHE A 43 -11.30 -17.35 -0.94
CA PHE A 43 -10.13 -16.97 -1.76
C PHE A 43 -10.27 -17.42 -3.22
N ALA A 44 -10.97 -18.53 -3.46
CA ALA A 44 -11.30 -19.00 -4.80
C ALA A 44 -12.27 -18.06 -5.55
N ALA A 45 -13.13 -17.32 -4.85
CA ALA A 45 -14.05 -16.38 -5.45
C ALA A 45 -13.32 -15.24 -6.18
N PHE A 46 -12.12 -14.83 -5.75
CA PHE A 46 -11.33 -13.82 -6.47
C PHE A 46 -10.79 -14.29 -7.82
N ASN A 47 -10.84 -15.60 -8.08
CA ASN A 47 -10.52 -16.17 -9.39
C ASN A 47 -11.78 -16.48 -10.22
N ASN A 48 -12.98 -16.08 -9.76
CA ASN A 48 -14.21 -16.25 -10.52
C ASN A 48 -14.30 -15.18 -11.64
N PRO A 49 -14.30 -15.58 -12.93
CA PRO A 49 -14.36 -14.64 -14.04
C PRO A 49 -15.63 -13.77 -14.02
N ASP A 50 -16.75 -14.26 -13.49
CA ASP A 50 -18.00 -13.49 -13.40
C ASP A 50 -17.87 -12.33 -12.41
N LEU A 51 -17.15 -12.56 -11.30
CA LEU A 51 -16.87 -11.49 -10.34
C LEU A 51 -15.88 -10.48 -10.92
N ASN A 52 -14.88 -10.94 -11.68
CA ASN A 52 -13.84 -10.09 -12.26
C ASN A 52 -14.38 -9.07 -13.29
N GLN A 53 -15.59 -9.27 -13.80
CA GLN A 53 -16.26 -8.33 -14.71
C GLN A 53 -17.02 -7.22 -13.97
N ILE A 54 -17.23 -7.34 -12.66
CA ILE A 54 -17.92 -6.34 -11.87
C ILE A 54 -16.97 -5.15 -11.62
N PRO A 55 -17.38 -3.90 -11.90
CA PRO A 55 -16.55 -2.71 -11.71
C PRO A 55 -16.42 -2.30 -10.23
N LEU A 56 -15.94 -3.21 -9.37
CA LEU A 56 -15.71 -2.98 -7.95
C LEU A 56 -14.27 -2.52 -7.71
N THR A 57 -14.03 -1.21 -7.85
CA THR A 57 -12.69 -0.60 -7.82
C THR A 57 -11.97 -0.66 -6.47
N SER A 58 -12.69 -0.94 -5.38
CA SER A 58 -12.09 -1.12 -4.06
C SER A 58 -11.42 -2.48 -3.86
N PHE A 59 -11.70 -3.48 -4.72
CA PHE A 59 -11.27 -4.86 -4.48
C PHE A 59 -10.85 -5.64 -5.74
N LEU A 60 -11.51 -5.43 -6.89
CA LEU A 60 -11.38 -6.28 -8.08
C LEU A 60 -10.51 -5.64 -9.19
N GLY A 61 -9.46 -4.94 -8.80
CA GLY A 61 -8.49 -4.36 -9.74
C GLY A 61 -7.47 -5.39 -10.22
N PHE A 62 -7.26 -5.48 -11.54
CA PHE A 62 -6.24 -6.33 -12.16
C PHE A 62 -5.11 -5.49 -12.74
N GLY A 63 -3.88 -5.90 -12.48
CA GLY A 63 -2.68 -5.21 -12.96
C GLY A 63 -1.42 -6.00 -12.66
N ASN A 64 -0.28 -5.41 -13.02
CA ASN A 64 1.03 -5.96 -12.69
C ASN A 64 1.90 -4.91 -12.00
N ALA A 65 2.94 -5.38 -11.30
CA ALA A 65 3.85 -4.54 -10.52
C ALA A 65 4.46 -3.42 -11.37
N ARG A 66 4.88 -3.73 -12.60
CA ARG A 66 5.48 -2.77 -13.54
C ARG A 66 4.52 -1.63 -13.89
N SER A 67 3.26 -1.95 -14.13
CA SER A 67 2.24 -0.96 -14.53
C SER A 67 1.89 -0.04 -13.37
N LEU A 68 1.77 -0.59 -12.15
CA LEU A 68 1.56 0.19 -10.94
C LEU A 68 2.78 1.08 -10.62
N ALA A 69 4.00 0.52 -10.65
CA ALA A 69 5.22 1.29 -10.44
C ALA A 69 5.35 2.44 -11.47
N LYS A 70 4.97 2.19 -12.73
CA LYS A 70 4.91 3.24 -13.75
C LYS A 70 3.88 4.31 -13.40
N LEU A 71 2.64 3.93 -13.07
CA LEU A 71 1.58 4.87 -12.70
C LEU A 71 2.01 5.77 -11.53
N TRP A 72 2.48 5.16 -10.44
CA TRP A 72 2.94 5.92 -9.28
C TRP A 72 4.22 6.70 -9.57
N GLY A 73 5.08 6.23 -10.47
CA GLY A 73 6.24 6.97 -10.94
C GLY A 73 5.87 8.23 -11.72
N ILE A 74 4.82 8.17 -12.54
CA ILE A 74 4.26 9.36 -13.21
C ILE A 74 3.77 10.37 -12.17
N ILE A 75 3.04 9.91 -11.15
CA ILE A 75 2.56 10.75 -10.04
C ILE A 75 3.74 11.37 -9.28
N ALA A 76 4.75 10.55 -8.93
CA ALA A 76 5.96 10.98 -8.24
C ALA A 76 6.77 12.04 -9.02
N ASN A 77 6.64 12.07 -10.34
CA ASN A 77 7.30 13.02 -11.23
C ASN A 77 6.38 14.16 -11.68
N GLY A 78 5.39 14.54 -10.85
CA GLY A 78 4.53 15.71 -11.11
C GLY A 78 3.34 15.43 -12.04
N GLY A 79 3.01 14.15 -12.25
CA GLY A 79 1.77 13.73 -12.90
C GLY A 79 1.79 13.76 -14.43
N SER A 80 2.95 13.97 -15.06
CA SER A 80 3.09 14.02 -16.53
C SER A 80 4.12 13.02 -17.06
N TYR A 81 3.87 12.48 -18.26
CA TYR A 81 4.74 11.52 -18.93
C TYR A 81 4.54 11.58 -20.45
N ASN A 82 5.63 11.60 -21.21
CA ASN A 82 5.63 11.71 -22.68
C ASN A 82 4.71 12.84 -23.20
N ASN A 83 4.87 14.05 -22.66
CA ASN A 83 4.07 15.25 -23.00
C ASN A 83 2.55 15.09 -22.78
N LYS A 84 2.13 14.11 -21.98
CA LYS A 84 0.74 13.93 -21.55
C LYS A 84 0.64 14.12 -20.04
N THR A 85 -0.39 14.82 -19.61
CA THR A 85 -0.67 15.07 -18.19
C THR A 85 -1.79 14.15 -17.71
N LEU A 86 -1.48 13.33 -16.71
CA LEU A 86 -2.45 12.51 -15.99
C LEU A 86 -3.05 13.30 -14.81
N LEU A 87 -2.19 13.96 -14.03
CA LEU A 87 -2.56 14.86 -12.93
C LEU A 87 -1.73 16.14 -13.04
N THR A 88 -2.33 17.29 -12.77
CA THR A 88 -1.56 18.54 -12.64
C THR A 88 -0.67 18.51 -11.39
N PRO A 89 0.41 19.31 -11.32
CA PRO A 89 1.24 19.41 -10.12
C PRO A 89 0.42 19.71 -8.85
N ASP A 90 -0.57 20.60 -8.94
CA ASP A 90 -1.46 20.93 -7.83
C ASP A 90 -2.29 19.72 -7.36
N MET A 91 -2.76 18.89 -8.29
CA MET A 91 -3.50 17.67 -7.96
C MET A 91 -2.59 16.61 -7.34
N VAL A 92 -1.33 16.50 -7.79
CA VAL A 92 -0.34 15.63 -7.14
C VAL A 92 -0.07 16.09 -5.70
N HIS A 93 0.09 17.40 -5.48
CA HIS A 93 0.26 17.95 -4.13
C HIS A 93 -0.97 17.70 -3.24
N LEU A 94 -2.18 17.89 -3.79
CA LEU A 94 -3.43 17.62 -3.08
C LEU A 94 -3.59 16.14 -2.71
N LEU A 95 -3.17 15.24 -3.59
CA LEU A 95 -3.17 13.79 -3.35
C LEU A 95 -2.13 13.40 -2.29
N GLY A 96 -0.96 14.03 -2.31
CA GLY A 96 0.13 13.85 -1.35
C GLY A 96 -0.04 14.58 -0.02
N THR A 97 -1.23 15.13 0.27
CA THR A 97 -1.52 15.79 1.55
C THR A 97 -2.49 14.94 2.39
N PRO A 98 -2.09 14.50 3.59
CA PRO A 98 -2.98 13.80 4.52
C PRO A 98 -4.23 14.61 4.85
N VAL A 99 -5.36 13.92 5.04
CA VAL A 99 -6.64 14.52 5.43
C VAL A 99 -6.97 14.19 6.87
N VAL A 100 -6.70 12.96 7.31
CA VAL A 100 -6.89 12.48 8.69
C VAL A 100 -5.66 11.70 9.13
N ALA A 101 -5.41 11.67 10.44
CA ALA A 101 -4.35 10.87 11.03
C ALA A 101 -4.82 10.19 12.33
N GLY A 102 -4.19 9.06 12.65
CA GLY A 102 -4.40 8.31 13.88
C GLY A 102 -5.23 7.04 13.69
N ARG A 103 -5.69 6.48 14.80
CA ARG A 103 -6.34 5.18 14.83
C ARG A 103 -7.71 5.20 14.14
N SER A 104 -7.93 4.27 13.23
CA SER A 104 -9.22 4.07 12.55
C SER A 104 -10.31 3.68 13.55
N TRP A 105 -11.56 4.05 13.23
CA TRP A 105 -12.73 3.76 14.07
C TRP A 105 -12.95 2.26 14.31
N ASP A 106 -12.63 1.43 13.30
CA ASP A 106 -12.70 -0.03 13.38
C ASP A 106 -11.54 -0.66 14.16
N GLY A 107 -10.53 0.15 14.52
CA GLY A 107 -9.38 -0.23 15.32
C GLY A 107 -8.30 -1.01 14.58
N LEU A 108 -8.46 -1.20 13.26
CA LEU A 108 -7.53 -1.97 12.41
C LEU A 108 -6.26 -1.19 12.07
N LEU A 109 -6.39 0.10 11.75
CA LEU A 109 -5.32 0.92 11.20
C LEU A 109 -4.93 2.04 12.16
N ASP A 110 -3.66 2.46 12.11
CA ASP A 110 -3.14 3.64 12.80
C ASP A 110 -2.16 4.34 11.88
N VAL A 111 -2.70 5.02 10.87
CA VAL A 111 -1.95 5.65 9.77
C VAL A 111 -2.61 6.96 9.35
N SER A 112 -1.85 7.79 8.67
CA SER A 112 -2.41 8.95 7.97
C SER A 112 -3.09 8.52 6.67
N VAL A 113 -4.26 9.09 6.41
CA VAL A 113 -5.09 8.78 5.23
C VAL A 113 -5.39 10.08 4.48
N GLY A 114 -5.29 10.01 3.16
CA GLY A 114 -5.62 11.10 2.23
C GLY A 114 -6.83 10.79 1.37
N ARG A 115 -6.85 11.40 0.18
CA ARG A 115 -7.92 11.22 -0.81
C ARG A 115 -7.74 9.89 -1.55
N GLY A 116 -8.16 8.80 -0.91
CA GLY A 116 -8.08 7.44 -1.46
C GLY A 116 -6.68 6.80 -1.34
N VAL A 117 -5.82 7.33 -0.47
CA VAL A 117 -4.45 6.84 -0.27
C VAL A 117 -4.09 6.74 1.22
N PHE A 118 -3.21 5.81 1.53
CA PHE A 118 -2.49 5.72 2.80
C PHE A 118 -1.12 6.40 2.68
N PHE A 119 -0.66 6.96 3.79
CA PHE A 119 0.69 7.50 3.92
C PHE A 119 1.52 6.57 4.78
N LEU A 120 2.67 6.15 4.24
CA LEU A 120 3.58 5.22 4.90
C LEU A 120 4.98 5.84 4.96
N PRO A 121 5.69 5.71 6.09
CA PRO A 121 7.08 6.15 6.17
C PRO A 121 7.96 5.27 5.28
N THR A 122 8.84 5.91 4.51
CA THR A 122 9.92 5.24 3.80
C THR A 122 11.01 4.81 4.80
N PRO A 123 11.95 3.94 4.41
CA PRO A 123 13.11 3.61 5.24
C PRO A 123 13.96 4.82 5.66
N GLN A 124 13.91 5.92 4.89
CA GLN A 124 14.62 7.17 5.17
C GLN A 124 13.86 8.10 6.13
N GLY A 125 12.60 7.81 6.43
CA GLY A 125 11.78 8.52 7.41
C GLY A 125 10.89 9.63 6.85
N HIS A 126 10.93 9.92 5.54
CA HIS A 126 9.94 10.76 4.88
C HIS A 126 8.70 9.96 4.49
N LEU A 127 7.63 10.63 4.05
CA LEU A 127 6.37 9.95 3.70
C LEU A 127 6.30 9.64 2.21
N SER A 128 5.92 8.40 1.91
CA SER A 128 5.34 8.01 0.63
C SER A 128 3.81 7.94 0.74
N PHE A 129 3.11 7.95 -0.39
CA PHE A 129 1.66 7.75 -0.39
C PHE A 129 1.20 6.84 -1.52
N GLY A 130 0.18 6.05 -1.25
CA GLY A 130 -0.35 5.07 -2.20
C GLY A 130 -1.42 4.20 -1.58
N HIS A 131 -1.41 2.91 -1.89
CA HIS A 131 -2.33 1.96 -1.27
C HIS A 131 -1.68 0.60 -1.05
N ALA A 132 -1.97 -0.01 0.10
CA ALA A 132 -1.67 -1.39 0.39
C ALA A 132 -2.90 -2.25 0.07
N GLY A 133 -2.70 -3.40 -0.56
CA GLY A 133 -3.77 -4.36 -0.85
C GLY A 133 -3.67 -5.57 0.05
N TYR A 134 -4.83 -6.16 0.34
CA TYR A 134 -4.90 -7.45 1.03
C TYR A 134 -4.00 -8.49 0.33
N GLY A 135 -3.26 -9.28 1.10
CA GLY A 135 -2.36 -10.29 0.55
C GLY A 135 -0.89 -9.90 0.49
N GLY A 136 -0.54 -8.70 0.98
CA GLY A 136 0.82 -8.15 0.96
C GLY A 136 1.12 -7.27 -0.25
N GLN A 137 0.11 -6.92 -1.06
CA GLN A 137 0.26 -6.03 -2.21
C GLN A 137 0.58 -4.60 -1.73
N ALA A 138 1.41 -3.85 -2.44
CA ALA A 138 1.64 -2.43 -2.15
C ALA A 138 2.06 -1.65 -3.40
N ALA A 139 1.54 -0.43 -3.56
CA ALA A 139 1.99 0.47 -4.61
C ALA A 139 1.85 1.93 -4.18
N TYR A 140 2.89 2.74 -4.40
CA TYR A 140 3.00 4.09 -3.85
C TYR A 140 3.96 4.97 -4.63
N ALA A 141 3.76 6.28 -4.49
CA ALA A 141 4.64 7.33 -4.97
C ALA A 141 5.46 7.93 -3.83
N ASP A 142 6.72 8.21 -4.13
CA ASP A 142 7.63 8.99 -3.31
C ASP A 142 7.99 10.27 -4.09
N LEU A 143 7.42 11.40 -3.66
CA LEU A 143 7.66 12.69 -4.33
C LEU A 143 9.07 13.23 -4.08
N GLU A 144 9.68 12.88 -2.94
CA GLU A 144 11.00 13.38 -2.57
C GLU A 144 12.07 12.74 -3.45
N LYS A 145 12.01 11.41 -3.58
CA LYS A 145 12.95 10.66 -4.43
C LYS A 145 12.50 10.56 -5.89
N LYS A 146 11.30 11.04 -6.21
CA LYS A 146 10.68 11.01 -7.56
C LYS A 146 10.58 9.61 -8.15
N VAL A 147 10.19 8.65 -7.32
CA VAL A 147 10.07 7.23 -7.70
C VAL A 147 8.70 6.68 -7.38
N GLY A 148 8.27 5.70 -8.18
CA GLY A 148 7.07 4.92 -7.94
C GLY A 148 7.44 3.48 -7.69
N LEU A 149 6.80 2.87 -6.69
CA LEU A 149 7.01 1.49 -6.31
C LEU A 149 5.72 0.69 -6.54
N GLY A 150 5.90 -0.58 -6.91
CA GLY A 150 4.82 -1.53 -7.11
C GLY A 150 5.32 -2.92 -6.76
N TYR A 151 4.71 -3.53 -5.75
CA TYR A 151 4.98 -4.87 -5.27
C TYR A 151 3.67 -5.66 -5.29
N LEU A 152 3.64 -6.73 -6.08
CA LEU A 152 2.48 -7.60 -6.18
C LEU A 152 2.86 -9.07 -5.97
N THR A 153 1.95 -9.82 -5.35
CA THR A 153 2.04 -11.26 -5.10
C THR A 153 0.90 -11.98 -5.81
N SER A 154 1.15 -13.23 -6.22
CA SER A 154 0.13 -14.13 -6.78
C SER A 154 -0.59 -14.96 -5.71
N TYR A 155 -0.12 -14.89 -4.47
CA TYR A 155 -0.68 -15.61 -3.33
C TYR A 155 -0.96 -14.64 -2.19
N LEU A 156 -2.19 -14.69 -1.68
CA LEU A 156 -2.62 -13.82 -0.59
C LEU A 156 -1.97 -14.29 0.71
N LYS A 157 -1.13 -13.43 1.28
CA LYS A 157 -0.60 -13.59 2.64
C LYS A 157 -1.56 -12.96 3.65
N ALA A 158 -1.47 -13.36 4.91
CA ALA A 158 -2.27 -12.79 6.00
C ALA A 158 -1.76 -11.41 6.46
N PHE A 159 -1.61 -10.46 5.52
CA PHE A 159 -1.15 -9.10 5.75
C PHE A 159 -2.05 -8.10 5.03
N THR A 160 -2.20 -6.91 5.62
CA THR A 160 -3.20 -5.94 5.18
C THR A 160 -2.64 -4.58 4.84
N LEU A 161 -1.51 -4.14 5.41
CA LEU A 161 -1.12 -2.73 5.29
C LEU A 161 0.40 -2.49 5.23
N GLY A 162 1.04 -2.94 4.15
CA GLY A 162 2.46 -2.68 3.92
C GLY A 162 3.38 -3.32 4.97
N ASP A 163 2.86 -4.24 5.77
CA ASP A 163 3.53 -4.93 6.86
C ASP A 163 4.02 -6.34 6.47
N ASP A 164 3.91 -6.68 5.17
CA ASP A 164 4.52 -7.88 4.61
C ASP A 164 6.05 -7.75 4.69
N VAL A 165 6.69 -8.67 5.43
CA VAL A 165 8.14 -8.72 5.61
C VAL A 165 8.89 -8.73 4.28
N GLN A 166 8.37 -9.43 3.27
CA GLN A 166 9.01 -9.47 1.94
C GLN A 166 8.92 -8.11 1.27
N PHE A 167 7.75 -7.45 1.32
CA PHE A 167 7.59 -6.10 0.80
C PHE A 167 8.58 -5.13 1.47
N LEU A 168 8.67 -5.14 2.80
CA LEU A 168 9.60 -4.28 3.55
C LEU A 168 11.08 -4.55 3.19
N GLN A 169 11.45 -5.81 2.93
CA GLN A 169 12.80 -6.17 2.45
C GLN A 169 13.06 -5.63 1.04
N TYR A 170 12.09 -5.75 0.13
CA TYR A 170 12.17 -5.20 -1.22
C TYR A 170 12.29 -3.68 -1.21
N GLU A 171 11.49 -3.01 -0.39
CA GLU A 171 11.55 -1.56 -0.22
C GLU A 171 12.90 -1.09 0.30
N ALA A 172 13.40 -1.71 1.37
CA ALA A 172 14.70 -1.37 1.94
C ALA A 172 15.84 -1.54 0.92
N ALA A 173 15.86 -2.68 0.20
CA ALA A 173 16.86 -2.94 -0.83
C ALA A 173 16.77 -1.95 -1.99
N PHE A 174 15.56 -1.62 -2.43
CA PHE A 174 15.34 -0.63 -3.49
C PHE A 174 15.94 0.72 -3.12
N TYR A 175 15.62 1.23 -1.92
CA TYR A 175 16.12 2.53 -1.50
C TYR A 175 17.64 2.52 -1.25
N GLU A 176 18.21 1.44 -0.72
CA GLU A 176 19.68 1.30 -0.60
C GLU A 176 20.37 1.39 -1.96
N CYS A 177 19.82 0.73 -2.99
CA CYS A 177 20.34 0.81 -4.35
C CYS A 177 20.15 2.21 -4.97
N LEU A 178 19.00 2.85 -4.71
CA LEU A 178 18.71 4.19 -5.22
C LEU A 178 19.67 5.23 -4.63
N GLU A 179 19.97 5.16 -3.33
CA GLU A 179 20.93 6.04 -2.67
C GLU A 179 22.34 5.90 -3.25
N LYS A 180 22.81 4.65 -3.47
CA LYS A 180 24.10 4.41 -4.13
C LYS A 180 24.13 5.02 -5.53
N TYR A 181 23.09 4.80 -6.32
CA TYR A 181 22.99 5.33 -7.69
C TYR A 181 22.99 6.87 -7.73
N ILE A 182 22.27 7.52 -6.82
CA ILE A 182 22.25 8.98 -6.72
C ILE A 182 23.62 9.50 -6.28
N GLY A 183 24.27 8.85 -5.32
CA GLY A 183 25.59 9.22 -4.82
C GLY A 183 26.73 9.04 -5.84
N GLU A 184 26.62 8.09 -6.76
CA GLU A 184 27.58 7.90 -7.86
C GLU A 184 27.41 8.94 -8.99
N LYS A 185 26.24 9.60 -9.06
CA LYS A 185 25.90 10.57 -10.11
C LYS A 185 25.99 12.02 -9.68
N GLY A 186 26.03 12.30 -8.38
CA GLY A 186 26.21 13.63 -7.80
C GLY A 186 27.68 13.97 -7.65
#